data_AF-A0A0A0C0T6-F1
#
_entry.id   AF-A0A0A0C0T6-F1
#
_cell.length_a   1.000
_cell.length_b   1.000
_cell.length_c   1.000
_cell.angle_alpha   90.00
_cell.angle_beta   90.00
_cell.angle_gamma   90.00
#
_symmetry.space_group_name_H-M   'P 1'
#
loop_
_entity.id
_entity.type
_entity.pdbx_description
1 polymer ?
#
loop_
_entity_poly.entity_id
_entity_poly.type
_entity_poly.pdbx_seq_one_letter_code
_entity_poly.pdbx_strand_id
1 'polypeptide(L)'
;MTGVTLLGPWPGTGAAHAQRTALEILTEVPDTVEGLPAVVQLPARGPWAESVPRTAALLTDMPVDLGPHGWQLADRPGADLERTRSLIREDLEVLAAVAHGYRGPLVVSVRGPWTLAAVLYLARGDRVLSDHGACRDLVQSLAEGCAAMVTQLREAVPGSAVTLVVREPMLPDVLAGTLSTFSGRGRIPAVPSRDVDDGLVAAVRAARAAGAVQVVAHGGGRFASRALRALSASGA
;
A
#
# COMPACT_ATOMS: atom_id res chain seq x y z
N MET A 1 26.06 -3.82 -0.85
CA MET A 1 25.44 -4.92 -0.11
C MET A 1 24.08 -5.18 -0.70
N THR A 2 23.65 -6.45 -0.74
CA THR A 2 22.33 -6.82 -1.29
C THR A 2 21.33 -6.89 -0.14
N GLY A 3 20.22 -6.17 -0.25
CA GLY A 3 19.13 -6.19 0.74
C GLY A 3 18.06 -7.23 0.42
N VAL A 4 17.50 -7.89 1.44
CA VAL A 4 16.42 -8.88 1.31
C VAL A 4 15.26 -8.54 2.23
N THR A 5 14.03 -8.63 1.72
CA THR A 5 12.80 -8.35 2.47
C THR A 5 11.64 -9.24 2.01
N LEU A 6 10.53 -9.20 2.75
CA LEU A 6 9.27 -9.86 2.41
C LEU A 6 8.22 -8.84 1.96
N LEU A 7 7.77 -8.93 0.69
CA LEU A 7 6.69 -8.08 0.13
C LEU A 7 5.40 -8.85 -0.17
N GLY A 8 5.41 -10.18 0.02
CA GLY A 8 4.34 -11.09 -0.33
C GLY A 8 3.42 -11.43 0.84
N PRO A 9 2.26 -12.06 0.55
CA PRO A 9 1.38 -12.54 1.60
C PRO A 9 2.05 -13.65 2.41
N TRP A 10 1.86 -13.62 3.73
CA TRP A 10 2.27 -14.66 4.65
C TRP A 10 1.18 -15.75 4.75
N PRO A 11 1.54 -17.04 4.77
CA PRO A 11 0.57 -18.12 4.89
C PRO A 11 -0.05 -18.20 6.28
N GLY A 12 -1.35 -18.51 6.35
CA GLY A 12 -2.08 -18.69 7.61
C GLY A 12 -2.59 -17.39 8.24
N THR A 13 -3.07 -17.50 9.47
CA THR A 13 -3.84 -16.42 10.14
C THR A 13 -3.22 -15.90 11.45
N GLY A 14 -2.19 -16.56 11.99
CA GLY A 14 -1.60 -16.21 13.28
C GLY A 14 -0.65 -15.02 13.21
N ALA A 15 -1.13 -13.81 13.52
CA ALA A 15 -0.37 -12.57 13.39
C ALA A 15 0.93 -12.55 14.21
N ALA A 16 0.87 -12.88 15.49
CA ALA A 16 2.05 -12.86 16.36
C ALA A 16 3.13 -13.87 15.94
N HIS A 17 2.71 -15.07 15.54
CA HIS A 17 3.65 -16.07 15.02
C HIS A 17 4.27 -15.61 13.70
N ALA A 18 3.45 -15.16 12.74
CA ALA A 18 3.93 -14.68 11.45
C ALA A 18 4.92 -13.53 11.58
N GLN A 19 4.59 -12.51 12.39
CA GLN A 19 5.44 -11.33 12.55
C GLN A 19 6.75 -11.68 13.27
N ARG A 20 6.72 -12.56 14.28
CA ARG A 20 7.92 -13.01 14.99
C ARG A 20 8.85 -13.77 14.06
N THR A 21 8.32 -14.77 13.35
CA THR A 21 9.10 -15.57 12.41
C THR A 21 9.71 -14.72 11.31
N ALA A 22 8.96 -13.76 10.75
CA ALA A 22 9.47 -12.85 9.74
C ALA A 22 10.60 -11.95 10.26
N LEU A 23 10.47 -11.46 11.50
CA LEU A 23 11.52 -10.67 12.16
C LEU A 23 12.78 -11.52 12.36
N GLU A 24 12.67 -12.68 13.00
CA GLU A 24 13.78 -13.61 13.28
C GLU A 24 14.56 -13.96 12.00
N ILE A 25 13.87 -14.44 10.96
CA ILE A 25 14.49 -14.83 9.68
C ILE A 25 15.24 -13.66 9.02
N LEU A 26 14.64 -12.46 9.04
CA LEU A 26 15.23 -11.28 8.38
C LEU A 26 16.26 -10.57 9.24
N THR A 27 16.41 -10.91 10.52
CA THR A 27 17.50 -10.41 11.37
C THR A 27 18.69 -11.37 11.46
N GLU A 28 18.48 -12.65 11.16
CA GLU A 28 19.51 -13.70 11.22
C GLU A 28 20.11 -14.06 9.83
N VAL A 29 20.08 -13.10 8.89
CA VAL A 29 20.70 -13.29 7.57
C VAL A 29 22.24 -13.25 7.65
N PRO A 30 22.98 -13.89 6.71
CA PRO A 30 24.44 -13.81 6.68
C PRO A 30 24.95 -12.37 6.56
N ASP A 31 26.11 -12.06 7.15
CA ASP A 31 26.71 -10.71 7.16
C ASP A 31 26.94 -10.07 5.77
N THR A 32 26.91 -10.88 4.71
CA THR A 32 27.03 -10.41 3.31
C THR A 32 25.73 -9.84 2.75
N VAL A 33 24.61 -10.02 3.46
CA VAL A 33 23.25 -9.63 3.07
C VAL A 33 22.66 -8.72 4.14
N GLU A 34 22.02 -7.64 3.72
CA GLU A 34 21.28 -6.78 4.64
C GLU A 34 19.84 -7.28 4.75
N GLY A 35 19.44 -7.69 5.94
CA GLY A 35 18.09 -8.14 6.23
C GLY A 35 17.18 -6.96 6.55
N LEU A 36 16.03 -6.88 5.88
CA LEU A 36 15.07 -5.80 6.02
C LEU A 36 13.72 -6.36 6.49
N PRO A 37 13.51 -6.54 7.81
CA PRO A 37 12.24 -7.00 8.38
C PRO A 37 11.05 -6.22 7.85
N ALA A 38 9.94 -6.92 7.57
CA ALA A 38 8.74 -6.30 7.02
C ALA A 38 7.52 -6.52 7.92
N VAL A 39 6.55 -5.62 7.82
CA VAL A 39 5.21 -5.81 8.38
C VAL A 39 4.48 -6.85 7.55
N VAL A 40 4.12 -7.98 8.18
CA VAL A 40 3.52 -9.12 7.47
C VAL A 40 2.09 -8.82 6.99
N GLN A 41 1.72 -9.38 5.85
CA GLN A 41 0.34 -9.31 5.32
C GLN A 41 -0.31 -10.69 5.41
N LEU A 42 -1.48 -10.79 6.05
CA LEU A 42 -2.15 -12.06 6.35
C LEU A 42 -3.53 -12.14 5.69
N PRO A 43 -3.61 -12.25 4.35
CA PRO A 43 -4.89 -12.24 3.64
C PRO A 43 -5.78 -13.45 3.98
N ALA A 44 -5.22 -14.54 4.52
CA ALA A 44 -6.01 -15.70 4.94
C ALA A 44 -6.94 -15.41 6.14
N ARG A 45 -6.83 -14.24 6.80
CA ARG A 45 -7.79 -13.76 7.81
C ARG A 45 -9.10 -13.22 7.21
N GLY A 46 -9.25 -13.29 5.89
CA GLY A 46 -10.46 -12.91 5.17
C GLY A 46 -10.29 -11.65 4.33
N PRO A 47 -11.35 -11.23 3.62
CA PRO A 47 -11.27 -10.18 2.61
C PRO A 47 -10.76 -8.85 3.18
N TRP A 48 -11.13 -8.51 4.42
CA TRP A 48 -10.70 -7.29 5.11
C TRP A 48 -9.19 -7.23 5.40
N ALA A 49 -8.49 -8.37 5.39
CA ALA A 49 -7.05 -8.46 5.60
C ALA A 49 -6.23 -8.39 4.31
N GLU A 50 -6.88 -8.31 3.15
CA GLU A 50 -6.19 -8.21 1.87
C GLU A 50 -5.51 -6.84 1.67
N SER A 51 -4.49 -6.81 0.82
CA SER A 51 -3.70 -5.58 0.57
C SER A 51 -4.51 -4.38 0.05
N VAL A 52 -5.58 -4.61 -0.71
CA VAL A 52 -6.45 -3.56 -1.26
C VAL A 52 -7.25 -2.85 -0.17
N PRO A 53 -8.12 -3.54 0.60
CA PRO A 53 -8.86 -2.89 1.68
C PRO A 53 -7.95 -2.32 2.75
N ARG A 54 -6.83 -2.98 3.09
CA ARG A 54 -5.87 -2.42 4.05
C ARG A 54 -5.31 -1.06 3.61
N THR A 55 -5.00 -0.93 2.33
CA THR A 55 -4.56 0.37 1.78
C THR A 55 -5.73 1.35 1.72
N ALA A 56 -6.90 0.90 1.29
CA ALA A 56 -8.09 1.75 1.20
C ALA A 56 -8.56 2.28 2.57
N ALA A 57 -8.33 1.53 3.65
CA ALA A 57 -8.63 1.97 5.01
C ALA A 57 -7.73 3.13 5.50
N LEU A 58 -6.62 3.40 4.81
CA LEU A 58 -5.77 4.56 5.04
C LEU A 58 -6.35 5.84 4.42
N LEU A 59 -7.30 5.74 3.49
CA LEU A 59 -7.89 6.90 2.84
C LEU A 59 -8.67 7.75 3.86
N THR A 60 -8.25 9.00 4.00
CA THR A 60 -8.96 10.05 4.72
C THR A 60 -10.21 10.47 3.93
N ASP A 61 -11.36 10.56 4.62
CA ASP A 61 -12.64 11.02 4.07
C ASP A 61 -13.15 10.30 2.81
N MET A 62 -12.60 9.12 2.49
CA MET A 62 -13.07 8.26 1.40
C MET A 62 -13.32 6.85 1.92
N PRO A 63 -14.43 6.62 2.64
CA PRO A 63 -14.73 5.31 3.20
C PRO A 63 -14.95 4.28 2.08
N VAL A 64 -14.71 3.01 2.40
CA VAL A 64 -14.90 1.90 1.46
C VAL A 64 -15.72 0.78 2.09
N ASP A 65 -16.48 0.08 1.25
CA ASP A 65 -17.23 -1.11 1.61
C ASP A 65 -17.01 -2.22 0.57
N LEU A 66 -17.30 -3.47 0.96
CA LEU A 66 -17.23 -4.61 0.06
C LEU A 66 -18.55 -4.75 -0.72
N GLY A 67 -18.52 -4.36 -1.99
CA GLY A 67 -19.64 -4.48 -2.91
C GLY A 67 -19.68 -5.83 -3.67
N PRO A 68 -20.73 -6.06 -4.47
CA PRO A 68 -20.90 -7.30 -5.26
C PRO A 68 -19.81 -7.50 -6.32
N HIS A 69 -19.13 -6.43 -6.72
CA HIS A 69 -18.11 -6.44 -7.77
C HIS A 69 -16.69 -6.26 -7.22
N GLY A 70 -16.56 -6.16 -5.89
CA GLY A 70 -15.32 -5.87 -5.19
C GLY A 70 -15.43 -4.64 -4.31
N TRP A 71 -14.29 -4.16 -3.85
CA TRP A 71 -14.20 -2.98 -2.99
C TRP A 71 -14.61 -1.72 -3.75
N GLN A 72 -15.44 -0.91 -3.11
CA GLN A 72 -15.97 0.33 -3.70
C GLN A 72 -15.92 1.47 -2.68
N LEU A 73 -15.82 2.71 -3.16
CA LEU A 73 -16.05 3.89 -2.34
C LEU A 73 -17.47 3.87 -1.79
N ALA A 74 -17.63 4.35 -0.56
CA ALA A 74 -18.90 4.47 0.14
C ALA A 74 -19.16 5.93 0.51
N ASP A 75 -20.42 6.27 0.77
CA ASP A 75 -20.79 7.62 1.20
C ASP A 75 -20.45 7.87 2.68
N ARG A 76 -20.35 6.80 3.48
CA ARG A 76 -20.09 6.88 4.93
C ARG A 76 -19.32 5.65 5.42
N PRO A 77 -18.57 5.75 6.53
CA PRO A 77 -17.93 4.60 7.16
C PRO A 77 -18.94 3.48 7.50
N GLY A 78 -18.66 2.28 6.99
CA GLY A 78 -19.45 1.07 7.20
C GLY A 78 -18.74 0.03 8.06
N ALA A 79 -19.39 -1.13 8.21
CA ALA A 79 -18.86 -2.25 9.00
C ALA A 79 -17.60 -2.88 8.38
N ASP A 80 -17.49 -2.86 7.05
CA ASP A 80 -16.33 -3.43 6.38
C ASP A 80 -15.07 -2.60 6.62
N LEU A 81 -15.19 -1.27 6.52
CA LEU A 81 -14.11 -0.36 6.90
C LEU A 81 -13.68 -0.54 8.36
N GLU A 82 -14.63 -0.65 9.28
CA GLU A 82 -14.31 -0.83 10.72
C GLU A 82 -13.63 -2.17 10.99
N ARG A 83 -14.03 -3.25 10.30
CA ARG A 83 -13.35 -4.54 10.38
C ARG A 83 -11.92 -4.47 9.88
N THR A 84 -11.69 -3.84 8.72
CA THR A 84 -10.33 -3.64 8.20
C THR A 84 -9.47 -2.81 9.15
N ARG A 85 -10.01 -1.71 9.70
CA ARG A 85 -9.30 -0.88 10.67
C ARG A 85 -8.98 -1.64 11.96
N SER A 86 -9.92 -2.46 12.44
CA SER A 86 -9.70 -3.32 13.61
C SER A 86 -8.55 -4.30 13.38
N LEU A 87 -8.48 -4.94 12.21
CA LEU A 87 -7.36 -5.83 11.86
C LEU A 87 -6.02 -5.10 11.73
N ILE A 88 -6.02 -3.86 11.20
CA ILE A 88 -4.80 -3.04 11.14
C ILE A 88 -4.32 -2.68 12.55
N ARG A 89 -5.24 -2.29 13.45
CA ARG A 89 -4.91 -2.00 14.86
C ARG A 89 -4.34 -3.23 15.56
N GLU A 90 -4.97 -4.39 15.42
CA GLU A 90 -4.47 -5.66 15.96
C GLU A 90 -3.06 -5.97 15.45
N ASP A 91 -2.80 -5.80 14.15
CA ASP A 91 -1.48 -6.03 13.58
C ASP A 91 -0.41 -5.07 14.12
N LEU A 92 -0.79 -3.80 14.36
CA LEU A 92 0.11 -2.80 14.91
C LEU A 92 0.45 -3.11 16.38
N GLU A 93 -0.54 -3.53 17.17
CA GLU A 93 -0.34 -3.97 18.56
C GLU A 93 0.58 -5.20 18.64
N VAL A 94 0.35 -6.19 17.76
CA VAL A 94 1.21 -7.37 17.62
C VAL A 94 2.63 -6.97 17.23
N LEU A 95 2.78 -6.07 16.25
CA LEU A 95 4.09 -5.58 15.82
C LEU A 95 4.83 -4.89 16.96
N ALA A 96 4.17 -4.00 17.70
CA ALA A 96 4.76 -3.30 18.85
C ALA A 96 5.25 -4.28 19.93
N ALA A 97 4.48 -5.34 20.20
CA ALA A 97 4.85 -6.37 21.17
C ALA A 97 6.01 -7.24 20.69
N VAL A 98 5.98 -7.69 19.44
CA VAL A 98 7.01 -8.59 18.86
C VAL A 98 8.32 -7.86 18.62
N ALA A 99 8.27 -6.61 18.14
CA ALA A 99 9.43 -5.79 17.85
C ALA A 99 9.89 -4.93 19.05
N HIS A 100 9.52 -5.32 20.27
CA HIS A 100 9.92 -4.58 21.47
C HIS A 100 11.45 -4.49 21.58
N GLY A 101 11.98 -3.27 21.67
CA GLY A 101 13.42 -3.03 21.72
C GLY A 101 14.16 -3.17 20.39
N TYR A 102 13.46 -3.53 19.30
CA TYR A 102 14.04 -3.63 17.97
C TYR A 102 14.56 -2.27 17.49
N ARG A 103 15.76 -2.28 16.89
CA ARG A 103 16.39 -1.11 16.25
C ARG A 103 16.93 -1.55 14.90
N GLY A 104 16.47 -0.90 13.84
CA GLY A 104 16.87 -1.29 12.48
C GLY A 104 15.80 -1.01 11.42
N PRO A 105 16.02 -1.47 10.18
CA PRO A 105 15.10 -1.25 9.07
C PRO A 105 13.75 -1.93 9.30
N LEU A 106 12.67 -1.25 8.93
CA LEU A 106 11.32 -1.82 8.96
C LEU A 106 10.59 -1.48 7.66
N VAL A 107 10.28 -2.50 6.86
CA VAL A 107 9.60 -2.35 5.57
C VAL A 107 8.10 -2.48 5.76
N VAL A 108 7.34 -1.53 5.23
CA VAL A 108 5.87 -1.63 5.10
C VAL A 108 5.50 -1.47 3.64
N SER A 109 4.49 -2.21 3.17
CA SER A 109 4.03 -2.09 1.79
C SER A 109 2.54 -1.74 1.70
N VAL A 110 2.23 -0.87 0.74
CA VAL A 110 0.87 -0.41 0.41
C VAL A 110 0.62 -0.56 -1.08
N ARG A 111 -0.64 -0.58 -1.50
CA ARG A 111 -0.97 -0.38 -2.92
C ARG A 111 -0.78 1.08 -3.26
N GLY A 112 -0.19 1.36 -4.42
CA GLY A 112 -0.05 2.73 -4.91
C GLY A 112 -1.38 3.31 -5.40
N PRO A 113 -1.45 4.64 -5.55
CA PRO A 113 -2.67 5.34 -5.90
C PRO A 113 -3.31 4.84 -7.20
N TRP A 114 -2.51 4.52 -8.23
CA TRP A 114 -3.02 4.17 -9.54
C TRP A 114 -3.53 2.74 -9.58
N THR A 115 -2.84 1.82 -8.92
CA THR A 115 -3.35 0.47 -8.70
C THR A 115 -4.62 0.49 -7.85
N LEU A 116 -4.70 1.35 -6.83
CA LEU A 116 -5.89 1.47 -6.02
C LEU A 116 -7.06 2.03 -6.82
N ALA A 117 -6.85 3.10 -7.59
CA ALA A 117 -7.86 3.66 -8.49
C ALA A 117 -8.31 2.64 -9.56
N ALA A 118 -7.40 1.78 -10.03
CA ALA A 118 -7.69 0.74 -11.01
C ALA A 118 -8.49 -0.44 -10.44
N VAL A 119 -8.59 -0.63 -9.13
CA VAL A 119 -9.29 -1.78 -8.53
C VAL A 119 -10.49 -1.40 -7.67
N LEU A 120 -10.51 -0.18 -7.11
CA LEU A 120 -11.67 0.33 -6.38
C LEU A 120 -12.74 0.79 -7.36
N TYR A 121 -13.99 0.45 -7.08
CA TYR A 121 -15.16 0.99 -7.76
C TYR A 121 -15.63 2.30 -7.12
N LEU A 122 -16.25 3.16 -7.91
CA LEU A 122 -17.06 4.26 -7.38
C LEU A 122 -18.30 3.70 -6.70
N ALA A 123 -18.88 4.45 -5.75
CA ALA A 123 -20.16 4.09 -5.13
C ALA A 123 -21.27 3.90 -6.19
N ARG A 124 -21.18 4.68 -7.27
CA ARG A 124 -22.04 4.61 -8.44
C ARG A 124 -21.18 4.77 -9.69
N GLY A 125 -20.95 3.69 -10.41
CA GLY A 125 -20.23 3.72 -11.67
C GLY A 125 -19.17 2.64 -11.78
N ASP A 126 -18.20 2.89 -12.65
CA ASP A 126 -17.08 1.99 -12.90
C ASP A 126 -15.98 2.20 -11.82
N ARG A 127 -14.77 1.74 -12.11
CA ARG A 127 -13.58 1.97 -11.29
C ARG A 127 -13.34 3.46 -11.05
N VAL A 128 -12.75 3.80 -9.92
CA VAL A 128 -12.30 5.16 -9.58
C VAL A 128 -11.43 5.75 -10.71
N LEU A 129 -10.64 4.90 -11.38
CA LEU A 129 -9.83 5.28 -12.54
C LEU A 129 -10.61 5.95 -13.68
N SER A 130 -11.91 5.70 -13.80
CA SER A 130 -12.77 6.30 -14.84
C SER A 130 -13.16 7.75 -14.55
N ASP A 131 -12.95 8.24 -13.33
CA ASP A 131 -13.27 9.60 -12.90
C ASP A 131 -12.00 10.34 -12.45
N HIS A 132 -11.62 11.38 -13.21
CA HIS A 132 -10.42 12.18 -12.92
C HIS A 132 -10.49 12.91 -11.58
N GLY A 133 -11.68 13.36 -11.16
CA GLY A 133 -11.87 14.01 -9.87
C GLY A 133 -11.66 13.03 -8.74
N ALA A 134 -12.29 11.86 -8.82
CA ALA A 134 -12.13 10.81 -7.82
C ALA A 134 -10.68 10.28 -7.75
N CYS A 135 -9.97 10.21 -8.89
CA CYS A 135 -8.54 9.86 -8.90
C CYS A 135 -7.69 10.87 -8.14
N ARG A 136 -7.91 12.17 -8.36
CA ARG A 136 -7.17 13.23 -7.67
C ARG A 136 -7.41 13.17 -6.17
N ASP A 137 -8.68 13.02 -5.77
CA ASP A 137 -9.05 12.98 -4.36
C ASP A 137 -8.47 11.72 -3.68
N LEU A 138 -8.47 10.56 -4.37
CA LEU A 138 -7.82 9.33 -3.90
C LEU A 138 -6.32 9.49 -3.75
N VAL A 139 -5.64 10.12 -4.71
CA VAL A 139 -4.19 10.37 -4.67
C VAL A 139 -3.84 11.21 -3.44
N GLN A 140 -4.56 12.30 -3.20
CA GLN A 140 -4.33 13.17 -2.06
C GLN A 140 -4.61 12.45 -0.73
N SER A 141 -5.76 11.78 -0.64
CA SER A 141 -6.19 11.03 0.54
C SER A 141 -5.21 9.91 0.90
N LEU A 142 -4.69 9.18 -0.10
CA LEU A 142 -3.69 8.14 0.11
C LEU A 142 -2.35 8.72 0.58
N ALA A 143 -1.92 9.86 0.06
CA ALA A 143 -0.68 10.50 0.52
C ALA A 143 -0.75 10.86 2.01
N GLU A 144 -1.88 11.43 2.46
CA GLU A 144 -2.14 11.71 3.87
C GLU A 144 -2.18 10.42 4.72
N GLY A 145 -2.89 9.40 4.23
CA GLY A 145 -2.95 8.09 4.88
C GLY A 145 -1.60 7.39 5.03
N CYS A 146 -0.74 7.48 4.02
CA CYS A 146 0.63 6.97 4.07
C CYS A 146 1.47 7.70 5.13
N ALA A 147 1.35 9.03 5.23
CA ALA A 147 2.04 9.81 6.26
C ALA A 147 1.58 9.41 7.68
N ALA A 148 0.27 9.25 7.88
CA ALA A 148 -0.29 8.80 9.15
C ALA A 148 0.20 7.38 9.53
N MET A 149 0.20 6.45 8.58
CA MET A 149 0.68 5.08 8.79
C MET A 149 2.18 5.04 9.16
N VAL A 150 3.02 5.83 8.48
CA VAL A 150 4.45 5.92 8.81
C VAL A 150 4.64 6.43 10.24
N THR A 151 3.86 7.44 10.65
CA THR A 151 3.90 7.99 12.01
C THR A 151 3.52 6.91 13.03
N GLN A 152 2.41 6.20 12.80
CA GLN A 152 1.95 5.11 13.68
C GLN A 152 2.96 3.97 13.83
N LEU A 153 3.64 3.59 12.74
CA LEU A 153 4.68 2.55 12.79
C LEU A 153 5.91 3.00 13.60
N ARG A 154 6.30 4.27 13.48
CA ARG A 154 7.41 4.83 14.26
C ARG A 154 7.06 4.95 15.74
N GLU A 155 5.80 5.23 16.07
CA GLU A 155 5.32 5.22 17.46
C GLU A 155 5.28 3.80 18.03
N ALA A 156 4.80 2.83 17.24
CA ALA A 156 4.75 1.42 17.63
C ALA A 156 6.13 0.78 17.80
N VAL A 157 7.10 1.17 16.96
CA VAL A 157 8.49 0.68 17.00
C VAL A 157 9.47 1.86 16.91
N PRO A 158 9.77 2.54 18.03
CA PRO A 158 10.58 3.77 18.05
C PRO A 158 12.00 3.64 17.48
N GLY A 159 12.58 2.44 17.53
CA GLY A 159 13.90 2.14 16.96
C GLY A 159 13.89 1.86 15.46
N SER A 160 12.72 1.87 14.81
CA SER A 160 12.61 1.47 13.41
C SER A 160 12.98 2.59 12.43
N ALA A 161 13.72 2.21 11.40
CA ALA A 161 13.99 3.01 10.22
C ALA A 161 13.00 2.58 9.13
N VAL A 162 11.85 3.26 9.07
CA VAL A 162 10.70 2.85 8.24
C VAL A 162 10.97 3.09 6.75
N THR A 163 10.86 2.03 5.96
CA THR A 163 10.87 2.06 4.49
C THR A 163 9.47 1.76 3.96
N LEU A 164 8.88 2.70 3.22
CA LEU A 164 7.58 2.51 2.59
C LEU A 164 7.74 1.95 1.18
N VAL A 165 7.08 0.85 0.85
CA VAL A 165 7.03 0.29 -0.49
C VAL A 165 5.66 0.53 -1.11
N VAL A 166 5.61 1.40 -2.11
CA VAL A 166 4.41 1.73 -2.89
C VAL A 166 4.31 0.76 -4.06
N ARG A 167 3.35 -0.17 -4.01
CA ARG A 167 3.22 -1.25 -4.99
C ARG A 167 2.20 -0.89 -6.07
N GLU A 168 2.69 -0.83 -7.30
CA GLU A 168 1.95 -0.38 -8.49
C GLU A 168 1.86 -1.46 -9.60
N PRO A 169 1.36 -2.68 -9.32
CA PRO A 169 1.30 -3.76 -10.31
C PRO A 169 0.36 -3.50 -11.49
N MET A 170 -0.65 -2.63 -11.35
CA MET A 170 -1.61 -2.32 -12.42
C MET A 170 -1.20 -1.09 -13.23
N LEU A 171 -0.09 -0.44 -12.87
CA LEU A 171 0.36 0.77 -13.52
C LEU A 171 0.65 0.62 -15.03
N PRO A 172 1.10 -0.54 -15.58
CA PRO A 172 1.21 -0.70 -17.03
C PRO A 172 -0.15 -0.58 -17.71
N ASP A 173 -1.18 -1.18 -17.13
CA ASP A 173 -2.52 -1.19 -17.68
C ASP A 173 -3.20 0.18 -17.58
N VAL A 174 -2.90 0.92 -16.50
CA VAL A 174 -3.34 2.32 -16.30
C VAL A 174 -2.71 3.25 -17.35
N LEU A 175 -1.41 3.13 -17.58
CA LEU A 175 -0.70 3.94 -18.57
C LEU A 175 -1.08 3.58 -20.02
N ALA A 176 -1.43 2.33 -20.27
CA ALA A 176 -1.82 1.85 -21.59
C ALA A 176 -3.32 1.99 -21.90
N GLY A 177 -4.16 2.27 -20.89
CA GLY A 177 -5.62 2.30 -21.06
C GLY A 177 -6.21 0.95 -21.44
N THR A 178 -5.63 -0.15 -20.95
CA THR A 178 -6.01 -1.52 -21.31
C THR A 178 -7.07 -2.12 -20.38
N LEU A 179 -7.44 -1.43 -19.30
CA LEU A 179 -8.44 -1.92 -18.36
C LEU A 179 -9.83 -1.89 -18.99
N SER A 180 -10.54 -3.01 -18.93
CA SER A 180 -11.94 -3.07 -19.37
C SER A 180 -12.82 -2.25 -18.45
N THR A 181 -13.86 -1.61 -19.01
CA THR A 181 -14.98 -1.12 -18.22
C THR A 181 -15.72 -2.26 -17.55
N PHE A 182 -16.50 -1.96 -16.52
CA PHE A 182 -17.36 -2.90 -15.81
C PHE A 182 -18.27 -3.70 -16.76
N SER A 183 -18.84 -3.04 -17.77
CA SER A 183 -19.67 -3.70 -18.80
C SER A 183 -18.90 -4.64 -19.75
N GLY A 184 -17.56 -4.57 -19.76
CA GLY A 184 -16.70 -5.28 -20.71
C GLY A 184 -16.76 -4.77 -22.15
N ARG A 185 -17.60 -3.78 -22.45
CA ARG A 185 -17.81 -3.26 -23.82
C ARG A 185 -16.85 -2.15 -24.21
N GLY A 186 -16.15 -1.56 -23.24
CA GLY A 186 -15.23 -0.45 -23.45
C GLY A 186 -13.93 -0.63 -22.68
N ARG A 187 -13.05 0.37 -22.82
CA ARG A 187 -11.82 0.50 -22.05
C ARG A 187 -11.84 1.77 -21.24
N ILE A 188 -11.24 1.74 -20.06
CA ILE A 188 -10.98 2.94 -19.28
C ILE A 188 -9.83 3.70 -19.97
N PRO A 189 -9.98 5.01 -20.23
CA PRO A 189 -8.93 5.80 -20.88
C PRO A 189 -7.59 5.71 -20.14
N ALA A 190 -6.50 5.79 -20.90
CA ALA A 190 -5.17 5.88 -20.32
C ALA A 190 -5.03 7.15 -19.46
N VAL A 191 -4.37 7.03 -18.32
CA VAL A 191 -4.04 8.19 -17.49
C VAL A 191 -2.79 8.87 -18.05
N PRO A 192 -2.78 10.20 -18.23
CA PRO A 192 -1.59 10.92 -18.66
C PRO A 192 -0.41 10.66 -17.74
N SER A 193 0.78 10.40 -18.31
CA SER A 193 1.98 10.07 -17.51
C SER A 193 2.33 11.16 -16.50
N ARG A 194 2.03 12.43 -16.80
CA ARG A 194 2.23 13.55 -15.88
C ARG A 194 1.38 13.40 -14.62
N ASP A 195 0.10 13.06 -14.77
CA ASP A 195 -0.79 12.87 -13.62
C ASP A 195 -0.32 11.70 -12.77
N VAL A 196 0.12 10.62 -13.46
CA VAL A 196 0.73 9.46 -12.80
C VAL A 196 1.92 9.85 -11.94
N ASP A 197 2.86 10.59 -12.53
CA ASP A 197 4.07 11.06 -11.87
C ASP A 197 3.73 11.98 -10.69
N ASP A 198 2.84 12.96 -10.90
CA ASP A 198 2.40 13.90 -9.86
C ASP A 198 1.80 13.16 -8.64
N GLY A 199 0.95 12.16 -8.88
CA GLY A 199 0.33 11.38 -7.81
C GLY A 199 1.31 10.47 -7.05
N LEU A 200 2.28 9.87 -7.76
CA LEU A 200 3.32 9.06 -7.13
C LEU A 200 4.28 9.93 -6.30
N VAL A 201 4.65 11.11 -6.81
CA VAL A 201 5.47 12.09 -6.09
C VAL A 201 4.76 12.60 -4.84
N ALA A 202 3.44 12.80 -4.87
CA ALA A 202 2.67 13.20 -3.69
C ALA A 202 2.79 12.18 -2.55
N ALA A 203 2.60 10.89 -2.85
CA ALA A 203 2.75 9.81 -1.87
C ALA A 203 4.17 9.71 -1.30
N VAL A 204 5.20 9.84 -2.15
CA VAL A 204 6.61 9.85 -1.72
C VAL A 204 6.88 11.02 -0.78
N ARG A 205 6.49 12.25 -1.16
CA ARG A 205 6.73 13.44 -0.35
C ARG A 205 6.04 13.36 1.01
N ALA A 206 4.80 12.91 1.05
CA ALA A 206 4.06 12.77 2.30
C ALA A 206 4.69 11.74 3.25
N ALA A 207 5.07 10.56 2.74
CA ALA A 207 5.74 9.54 3.54
C ALA A 207 7.13 9.99 4.05
N ARG A 208 7.90 10.70 3.21
CA ARG A 208 9.19 11.30 3.60
C ARG A 208 9.01 12.36 4.69
N ALA A 209 8.01 13.23 4.56
CA ALA A 209 7.70 14.25 5.56
C ALA A 209 7.30 13.65 6.91
N ALA A 210 6.62 12.50 6.92
CA ALA A 210 6.35 11.70 8.13
C ALA A 210 7.57 10.94 8.67
N GLY A 211 8.70 10.99 7.97
CA GLY A 211 9.99 10.44 8.37
C GLY A 211 10.25 9.00 7.96
N ALA A 212 9.68 8.55 6.83
CA ALA A 212 10.18 7.36 6.14
C ALA A 212 11.64 7.58 5.67
N VAL A 213 12.54 6.68 6.04
CA VAL A 213 13.97 6.75 5.65
C VAL A 213 14.19 6.39 4.19
N GLN A 214 13.23 5.68 3.59
CA GLN A 214 13.20 5.37 2.16
C GLN A 214 11.76 5.17 1.69
N VAL A 215 11.49 5.53 0.44
CA VAL A 215 10.24 5.18 -0.24
C VAL A 215 10.60 4.48 -1.54
N VAL A 216 10.12 3.26 -1.73
CA VAL A 216 10.41 2.43 -2.90
C VAL A 216 9.15 2.27 -3.72
N ALA A 217 9.20 2.58 -5.01
CA ALA A 217 8.13 2.26 -5.93
C ALA A 217 8.36 0.90 -6.59
N HIS A 218 7.37 0.01 -6.53
CA HIS A 218 7.45 -1.34 -7.06
C HIS A 218 6.33 -1.60 -8.07
N GLY A 219 6.64 -1.51 -9.37
CA GLY A 219 5.68 -1.65 -10.48
C GLY A 219 5.17 -3.08 -10.75
N GLY A 220 5.62 -4.09 -10.01
CA GLY A 220 5.24 -5.49 -10.27
C GLY A 220 6.12 -6.17 -11.33
N GLY A 221 5.90 -7.47 -11.55
CA GLY A 221 6.72 -8.28 -12.46
C GLY A 221 6.52 -7.99 -13.96
N ARG A 222 5.55 -7.14 -14.31
CA ARG A 222 5.23 -6.76 -15.70
C ARG A 222 5.77 -5.38 -16.08
N PHE A 223 6.57 -4.75 -15.21
CA PHE A 223 6.87 -3.32 -15.32
C PHE A 223 8.25 -3.03 -15.93
N ALA A 224 8.26 -2.24 -17.00
CA ALA A 224 9.44 -1.56 -17.55
C ALA A 224 8.98 -0.20 -18.12
N SER A 225 8.82 0.84 -17.29
CA SER A 225 8.29 2.14 -17.75
C SER A 225 9.08 3.35 -17.24
N ARG A 226 8.97 4.48 -17.97
CA ARG A 226 9.64 5.77 -17.71
C ARG A 226 9.17 6.48 -16.43
N ALA A 227 7.97 6.17 -15.91
CA ALA A 227 7.40 6.82 -14.72
C ALA A 227 8.26 6.63 -13.46
N LEU A 228 9.05 5.55 -13.39
CA LEU A 228 10.00 5.33 -12.29
C LEU A 228 11.16 6.35 -12.29
N ARG A 229 11.48 7.00 -13.42
CA ARG A 229 12.52 8.04 -13.45
C ARG A 229 12.07 9.33 -12.75
N ALA A 230 10.79 9.67 -12.82
CA ALA A 230 10.22 10.79 -12.07
C ALA A 230 10.27 10.51 -10.57
N LEU A 231 9.99 9.26 -10.18
CA LEU A 231 10.14 8.77 -8.81
C LEU A 231 11.59 8.79 -8.33
N SER A 232 12.55 8.30 -9.12
CA SER A 232 13.97 8.36 -8.73
C SER A 232 14.47 9.80 -8.62
N ALA A 233 13.98 10.71 -9.46
CA ALA A 233 14.28 12.15 -9.37
C ALA A 233 13.66 12.81 -8.13
N SER A 234 12.61 12.21 -7.55
CA SER A 234 12.00 12.65 -6.28
C SER A 234 12.67 12.07 -5.03
N GLY A 235 13.72 11.27 -5.20
CA GLY A 235 14.45 10.62 -4.10
C GLY A 235 13.84 9.29 -3.63
N ALA A 236 13.11 8.61 -4.51
CA ALA A 236 12.70 7.21 -4.33
C ALA A 236 13.77 6.22 -4.82
#